data_AF-A0A2P8H1H3-F1
#
_entry.id   AF-A0A2P8H1H3-F1
#
_cell.length_a   1.000
_cell.length_b   1.000
_cell.length_c   1.000
_cell.angle_alpha   90.00
_cell.angle_beta   90.00
_cell.angle_gamma   90.00
#
_symmetry.space_group_name_H-M   'P 1'
#
loop_
_entity.id
_entity.type
_entity.pdbx_description
1 polymer ?
#
loop_
_entity_poly.entity_id
_entity_poly.type
_entity_poly.pdbx_seq_one_letter_code
_entity_poly.pdbx_strand_id
1 'polypeptide(L)'
;MKRLLGLLAVSMLFLTACGNYKGTVIEKTDTSFILEVTSDNSETETPVHEEIHLIDPTKFRGSASSFEELKEGDRVTVVPAKL
;
A
#
# COMPACT_ATOMS: atom_id res chain seq x y z
N MET A 1 -14.50 -7.43 -34.04
CA MET A 1 -13.60 -6.46 -33.38
C MET A 1 -14.27 -5.55 -32.35
N LYS A 2 -15.55 -5.14 -32.50
CA LYS A 2 -16.23 -4.25 -31.53
C LYS A 2 -16.34 -4.79 -30.08
N ARG A 3 -16.40 -6.12 -29.91
CA ARG A 3 -16.49 -6.76 -28.58
C ARG A 3 -15.17 -6.81 -27.81
N LEU A 4 -14.02 -6.75 -28.49
CA LEU A 4 -12.70 -6.75 -27.83
C LEU A 4 -12.39 -5.41 -27.15
N LEU A 5 -12.82 -4.28 -27.74
CA LEU A 5 -12.62 -2.96 -27.13
C LEU A 5 -13.34 -2.80 -25.78
N GLY A 6 -14.54 -3.38 -25.64
CA GLY A 6 -15.29 -3.34 -24.39
C GLY A 6 -14.63 -4.11 -23.25
N LEU A 7 -14.04 -5.28 -23.56
CA LEU A 7 -13.28 -6.09 -22.59
C LEU A 7 -11.99 -5.40 -22.13
N LEU A 8 -11.30 -4.72 -23.05
CA LEU A 8 -10.09 -3.95 -22.74
C LEU A 8 -10.39 -2.79 -21.77
N ALA A 9 -11.48 -2.06 -21.97
CA ALA A 9 -11.86 -0.95 -21.10
C ALA A 9 -12.21 -1.40 -19.67
N VAL A 10 -12.87 -2.55 -19.51
CA VAL A 10 -13.16 -3.13 -18.19
C VAL A 10 -11.89 -3.62 -17.51
N SER A 11 -10.94 -4.21 -18.25
CA SER A 11 -9.67 -4.68 -17.70
C SER A 11 -8.77 -3.55 -17.17
N MET A 12 -8.83 -2.35 -17.77
CA MET A 12 -8.04 -1.19 -17.35
C MET A 12 -8.45 -0.63 -15.99
N LEU A 13 -9.70 -0.86 -15.55
CA LEU A 13 -10.20 -0.42 -14.25
C LEU A 13 -9.68 -1.27 -13.08
N PHE A 14 -9.08 -2.43 -13.35
CA PHE A 14 -8.53 -3.33 -12.32
C PHE A 14 -7.01 -3.20 -12.12
N LEU A 15 -6.34 -2.26 -12.79
CA LEU A 15 -4.88 -2.16 -12.82
C LEU A 15 -4.26 -1.23 -11.75
N THR A 16 -5.06 -0.57 -10.90
CA THR A 16 -4.56 0.51 -10.03
C THR A 16 -4.14 0.10 -8.61
N ALA A 17 -4.25 -1.17 -8.21
CA ALA A 17 -3.89 -1.61 -6.85
C ALA A 17 -2.71 -2.61 -6.78
N CYS A 18 -1.84 -2.64 -7.81
CA CYS A 18 -0.63 -3.46 -7.81
C CYS A 18 0.60 -2.62 -7.40
N GLY A 19 0.71 -2.27 -6.12
CA GLY A 19 1.85 -1.51 -5.59
C GLY A 19 2.31 -2.06 -4.24
N ASN A 20 3.62 -2.11 -4.04
CA ASN A 20 4.17 -2.21 -2.69
C ASN A 20 4.23 -0.79 -2.14
N TYR A 21 3.73 -0.57 -0.93
CA TYR A 21 3.84 0.72 -0.24
C TYR A 21 5.12 0.71 0.58
N LYS A 22 5.96 1.73 0.45
CA LYS A 22 7.18 1.87 1.26
C LYS A 22 7.12 3.21 1.97
N GLY A 23 7.19 3.19 3.29
CA GLY A 23 7.00 4.42 4.06
C GLY A 23 7.27 4.23 5.55
N THR A 24 6.92 5.25 6.33
CA THR A 24 7.05 5.29 7.79
C THR A 24 5.68 5.18 8.42
N VAL A 25 5.52 4.33 9.43
CA VAL A 25 4.27 4.20 10.17
C VAL A 25 4.11 5.43 11.04
N ILE A 26 3.01 6.17 10.90
CA ILE A 26 2.74 7.37 11.70
C ILE A 26 1.61 7.17 12.71
N GLU A 27 0.76 6.17 12.50
CA GLU A 27 -0.33 5.81 13.41
C GLU A 27 -0.64 4.32 13.27
N LYS A 28 -1.04 3.67 14.37
CA LYS A 28 -1.48 2.27 14.39
C LYS A 28 -2.73 2.13 15.25
N THR A 29 -3.76 1.49 14.69
CA THR A 29 -4.99 1.12 15.40
C THR A 29 -5.01 -0.38 15.69
N ASP A 30 -6.13 -0.91 16.18
CA ASP A 30 -6.28 -2.35 16.41
C ASP A 30 -6.32 -3.17 15.11
N THR A 31 -6.69 -2.56 13.97
CA THR A 31 -6.94 -3.30 12.71
C THR A 31 -6.37 -2.64 11.45
N SER A 32 -5.81 -1.43 11.58
CA SER A 32 -5.21 -0.67 10.49
C SER A 32 -3.98 0.11 10.97
N PHE A 33 -3.23 0.67 10.03
CA PHE A 33 -2.16 1.62 10.32
C PHE A 33 -2.01 2.61 9.16
N ILE A 34 -1.52 3.81 9.47
CA ILE A 34 -1.27 4.86 8.47
C ILE A 34 0.21 4.87 8.13
N LEU A 35 0.51 4.78 6.83
CA LEU A 35 1.84 4.84 6.29
C LEU A 35 2.07 6.19 5.60
N GLU A 36 3.07 6.94 6.05
CA GLU A 36 3.58 8.09 5.33
C GLU A 36 4.53 7.64 4.22
N VAL A 37 4.07 7.76 2.98
CA VAL A 37 4.79 7.39 1.77
C VAL A 37 5.42 8.65 1.17
N THR A 38 6.74 8.70 1.15
CA THR A 38 7.50 9.73 0.44
C THR A 38 7.95 9.16 -0.90
N SER A 39 7.49 9.74 -2.00
CA SER A 39 7.93 9.32 -3.33
C SER A 39 9.41 9.64 -3.51
N ASP A 40 10.23 8.63 -3.85
CA ASP A 40 11.70 8.76 -3.98
C ASP A 40 12.12 9.75 -5.10
N ASN A 41 11.18 10.31 -5.89
CA ASN A 41 11.46 11.11 -7.09
C ASN A 41 10.97 12.56 -7.05
N SER A 42 10.56 13.09 -5.90
CA SER A 42 10.06 14.47 -5.82
C SER A 42 10.62 15.19 -4.61
N GLU A 43 11.51 16.14 -4.86
CA GLU A 43 12.00 17.11 -3.88
C GLU A 43 10.89 18.06 -3.35
N THR A 44 9.63 17.87 -3.77
CA THR A 44 8.52 18.82 -3.57
C THR A 44 7.13 18.21 -3.36
N GLU A 45 6.95 16.89 -3.30
CA GLU A 45 5.60 16.34 -3.07
C GLU A 45 5.34 16.13 -1.58
N THR A 46 4.24 16.73 -1.12
CA THR A 46 3.66 16.50 0.21
C THR A 46 3.60 15.00 0.47
N PRO A 47 4.03 14.53 1.67
CA PRO A 47 3.91 13.12 2.03
C PRO A 47 2.47 12.64 1.81
N VAL A 48 2.31 11.48 1.17
CA VAL A 48 1.01 10.85 0.98
C VAL A 48 0.78 9.91 2.17
N HIS A 49 -0.38 10.05 2.81
CA HIS A 49 -0.79 9.18 3.91
C HIS A 49 -1.71 8.10 3.37
N GLU A 50 -1.28 6.85 3.48
CA GLU A 50 -2.02 5.68 3.03
C GLU A 50 -2.48 4.88 4.25
N GLU A 51 -3.79 4.71 4.43
CA GLU A 51 -4.32 3.83 5.45
C GLU A 51 -4.34 2.39 4.93
N ILE A 52 -3.60 1.51 5.60
CA ILE A 52 -3.53 0.11 5.28
C ILE A 52 -4.39 -0.68 6.28
N HIS A 53 -5.42 -1.33 5.75
CA HIS A 53 -6.22 -2.30 6.48
C HIS A 53 -5.60 -3.68 6.36
N LEU A 54 -5.55 -4.42 7.46
CA LEU A 54 -5.01 -5.78 7.45
C LEU A 54 -5.98 -6.75 6.77
N ILE A 55 -5.42 -7.52 5.86
CA ILE A 55 -6.05 -8.70 5.29
C ILE A 55 -5.04 -9.85 5.41
N ASP A 56 -5.52 -11.08 5.60
CA ASP A 56 -4.69 -12.26 5.89
C ASP A 56 -3.41 -12.42 5.04
N PRO A 57 -3.36 -12.01 3.75
CA PRO A 57 -2.14 -12.16 2.96
C PRO A 57 -1.23 -10.92 2.92
N THR A 58 -1.47 -9.89 3.76
CA THR A 58 -0.60 -8.70 3.86
C THR A 58 0.80 -9.08 4.34
N LYS A 59 1.83 -8.69 3.58
CA LYS A 59 3.23 -9.00 3.91
C LYS A 59 3.99 -7.75 4.28
N PHE A 60 4.82 -7.86 5.31
CA PHE A 60 5.71 -6.81 5.78
C PHE A 60 7.16 -7.15 5.47
N ARG A 61 7.97 -6.12 5.19
CA ARG A 61 9.42 -6.19 5.10
C ARG A 61 10.02 -4.93 5.72
N GLY A 62 11.17 -5.04 6.38
CA GLY A 62 11.88 -3.92 7.00
C GLY A 62 12.01 -4.09 8.51
N SER A 63 11.73 -3.03 9.27
CA SER A 63 11.86 -3.03 10.73
C SER A 63 10.89 -3.97 11.45
N ALA A 64 9.78 -4.33 10.82
CA ALA A 64 8.79 -5.26 11.34
C ALA A 64 8.46 -6.34 10.30
N SER A 65 8.18 -7.55 10.79
CA SER A 65 7.84 -8.71 9.95
C SER A 65 6.35 -9.09 10.03
N SER A 66 5.63 -8.55 11.02
CA SER A 66 4.18 -8.70 11.20
C SER A 66 3.53 -7.39 11.64
N PHE A 67 2.19 -7.37 11.67
CA PHE A 67 1.45 -6.23 12.17
C PHE A 67 1.63 -6.02 13.68
N GLU A 68 1.71 -7.09 14.45
CA GLU A 68 1.85 -7.05 15.91
C GLU A 68 3.16 -6.36 16.32
N GLU A 69 4.23 -6.61 15.56
CA GLU A 69 5.55 -6.03 15.78
C GLU A 69 5.64 -4.54 15.40
N LEU A 70 4.75 -4.09 14.51
CA LEU A 70 4.74 -2.75 13.92
C LEU A 70 4.55 -1.68 14.99
N LYS A 71 5.39 -0.63 14.94
CA LYS A 71 5.31 0.55 15.82
C LYS A 71 5.33 1.83 15.00
N GLU A 72 4.78 2.89 15.57
CA GLU A 72 4.96 4.25 15.05
C GLU A 72 6.46 4.57 14.93
N GLY A 73 6.85 5.16 13.81
CA GLY A 73 8.23 5.42 13.42
C GLY A 73 8.91 4.29 12.64
N ASP A 74 8.33 3.09 12.57
CA ASP A 74 8.93 1.99 11.80
C ASP A 74 8.87 2.27 10.30
N ARG A 75 10.01 2.07 9.63
CA ARG A 75 10.08 2.11 8.17
C ARG A 75 9.86 0.71 7.60
N VAL A 76 8.78 0.55 6.86
CA VAL A 76 8.36 -0.74 6.32
C VAL A 76 8.00 -0.66 4.85
N THR A 77 8.13 -1.80 4.17
CA THR A 77 7.50 -2.05 2.88
C THR A 77 6.35 -3.02 3.09
N VAL A 78 5.17 -2.64 2.64
CA VAL A 78 3.92 -3.39 2.78
C VAL A 78 3.47 -3.83 1.41
N VAL A 79 3.16 -5.11 1.28
CA VAL A 79 2.51 -5.68 0.10
C VAL A 79 1.08 -6.04 0.52
N PRO A 80 0.08 -5.20 0.19
CA PRO A 80 -1.30 -5.57 0.43
C PRO A 80 -1.63 -6.80 -0.40
N ALA A 81 -2.43 -7.70 0.16
CA ALA A 81 -2.92 -8.80 -0.64
C ALA A 81 -3.96 -8.34 -1.66
N LYS A 82 -4.03 -9.06 -2.78
CA LYS A 82 -5.17 -8.91 -3.69
C LYS A 82 -6.38 -9.58 -3.04
N LEU A 83 -7.45 -8.83 -2.82
CA LEU A 83 -8.80 -9.37 -2.61
C LEU A 83 -9.33 -9.96 -3.92
#